data_AF-A0A9W4XWN1-F1
#
_entry.id   AF-A0A9W4XWN1-F1
#
_cell.length_a   1.000
_cell.length_b   1.000
_cell.length_c   1.000
_cell.angle_alpha   90.00
_cell.angle_beta   90.00
_cell.angle_gamma   90.00
#
_symmetry.space_group_name_H-M   'P 1'
#
loop_
_entity.id
_entity.type
_entity.pdbx_description
1 polymer ?
#
loop_
_entity_poly.entity_id
_entity_poly.type
_entity_poly.pdbx_seq_one_letter_code
_entity_poly.pdbx_strand_id
1 'polypeptide(L)'
;MALDPDERGAAPGHGKLREVEIHNEEAERLIRGGEYEAARRLLEPASGTAPGGARTVYNMAVLDDGAGMYYEAADRLDRLLESGRNAGDAPGAPGLDDILVLRGLVHAHEGNHESAIECYDRTTRVGNRPDAAYYMADSLYRLGRYEEAATWYGRAGGFRDAAKRRDDMSGMRTDVPDRLWIPLLAADAPGGISSMPRIQYITYLSQAKKASYDFGTATPGPYSEDLALDIARNTDLFKVDNEDGDASSPRRTYSLTSRGRELLGILRLDADTAARVRRCRDMDVLDLARTAHAMSDEHPNPGSLTREIREIIASAGDEDAYPGYGYGLVLMGARHARRVLSEMPEDSMDADKSAVLGISGIITYKCLEIIRHPCCPIDHYEAQRIIGDLAEYGSLLLKYAKTNKIVTYPAILNAVKRTPS
;
A
#
# COMPACT_ATOMS: atom_id res chain seq x y z
N MET A 1 69.38 8.28 37.11
CA MET A 1 68.61 8.57 35.87
C MET A 1 67.57 7.48 35.72
N ALA A 2 66.34 7.78 36.10
CA ALA A 2 65.20 6.90 35.89
C ALA A 2 64.76 7.01 34.43
N LEU A 3 64.45 5.87 33.81
CA LEU A 3 63.83 5.78 32.49
C LEU A 3 62.31 5.78 32.68
N ASP A 4 61.62 6.71 32.03
CA ASP A 4 60.15 6.77 31.96
C ASP A 4 59.58 5.61 31.14
N PRO A 5 58.54 4.89 31.61
CA PRO A 5 57.97 3.74 30.92
C PRO A 5 56.61 4.04 30.27
N ASP A 6 56.49 5.08 29.43
CA ASP A 6 55.18 5.45 28.84
C ASP A 6 55.18 5.73 27.32
N GLU A 7 56.12 5.13 26.58
CA GLU A 7 56.00 4.98 25.12
C GLU A 7 55.69 3.52 24.75
N ARG A 8 54.48 3.05 25.08
CA ARG A 8 53.88 1.91 24.39
C ARG A 8 52.88 2.43 23.37
N GLY A 9 53.31 2.43 22.11
CA GLY A 9 52.56 2.93 20.96
C GLY A 9 51.15 2.34 20.85
N ALA A 10 50.16 3.22 20.73
CA ALA A 10 48.86 2.88 20.20
C ALA A 10 49.01 2.56 18.70
N ALA A 11 48.74 1.31 18.32
CA ALA A 11 48.80 0.89 16.92
C ALA A 11 47.84 1.75 16.05
N PRO A 12 48.24 2.16 14.83
CA PRO A 12 47.46 3.07 13.97
C PRO A 12 46.05 2.56 13.57
N GLY A 13 45.71 1.30 13.86
CA GLY A 13 44.38 0.74 13.67
C GLY A 13 43.36 1.09 14.78
N HIS A 14 43.80 1.39 16.00
CA HIS A 14 42.88 1.67 17.12
C HIS A 14 42.18 3.03 17.03
N GLY A 15 42.82 4.03 16.43
CA GLY A 15 42.22 5.35 16.19
C GLY A 15 41.07 5.30 15.18
N LYS A 16 41.26 4.58 14.07
CA LYS A 16 40.25 4.41 13.01
C LYS A 16 39.02 3.63 13.48
N LEU A 17 39.19 2.63 14.35
CA LEU A 17 38.07 1.87 14.90
C LEU A 17 37.19 2.74 15.81
N ARG A 18 37.77 3.57 16.68
CA ARG A 18 37.02 4.52 17.52
C ARG A 18 36.28 5.58 16.70
N GLU A 19 36.89 6.05 15.62
CA GLU A 19 36.27 7.00 14.70
C GLU A 19 35.03 6.39 14.02
N VAL A 20 35.10 5.13 13.58
CA VAL A 20 33.95 4.40 13.02
C VAL A 20 32.84 4.20 14.05
N GLU A 21 33.16 3.95 15.31
CA GLU A 21 32.16 3.83 16.40
C GLU A 21 31.42 5.15 16.63
N ILE A 22 32.14 6.27 16.69
CA ILE A 22 31.56 7.62 16.84
C ILE A 22 30.63 7.95 15.66
N HIS A 23 31.08 7.67 14.43
CA HIS A 23 30.26 7.89 13.24
C HIS A 23 28.96 7.06 13.27
N ASN A 24 29.00 5.83 13.78
CA ASN A 24 27.81 4.99 13.92
C ASN A 24 26.81 5.56 14.95
N GLU A 25 27.30 5.97 16.12
CA GLU A 25 26.45 6.56 17.16
C GLU A 25 25.81 7.88 16.71
N GLU A 26 26.56 8.72 16.00
CA GLU A 26 26.03 9.96 15.46
C GLU A 26 25.03 9.71 14.32
N ALA A 27 25.31 8.76 13.43
CA ALA A 27 24.37 8.39 12.38
C ALA A 27 23.04 7.87 12.96
N GLU A 28 23.06 7.04 14.01
CA GLU A 28 21.84 6.57 14.70
C GLU A 28 21.01 7.73 15.28
N ARG A 29 21.65 8.80 15.74
CA ARG A 29 20.98 10.02 16.22
C ARG A 29 20.35 10.79 15.05
N LEU A 30 21.09 10.95 13.96
CA LEU A 30 20.64 11.67 12.76
C LEU A 30 19.48 10.95 12.06
N ILE A 31 19.55 9.62 11.94
CA ILE A 31 18.47 8.78 11.39
C ILE A 31 17.19 8.97 12.23
N ARG A 32 17.29 8.92 13.56
CA ARG A 32 16.13 9.20 14.44
C ARG A 32 15.59 10.62 14.31
N GLY A 33 16.42 11.57 13.88
CA GLY A 33 16.04 12.95 13.58
C GLY A 33 15.51 13.17 12.16
N GLY A 34 15.53 12.15 11.29
CA GLY A 34 15.16 12.27 9.87
C GLY A 34 16.23 12.91 8.98
N GLU A 35 17.44 13.17 9.50
CA GLU A 35 18.55 13.78 8.76
C GLU A 35 19.35 12.73 7.97
N TYR A 36 18.70 12.05 7.03
CA TYR A 36 19.25 10.90 6.31
C TYR A 36 20.50 11.24 5.48
N GLU A 37 20.54 12.39 4.81
CA GLU A 37 21.72 12.81 4.04
C GLU A 37 22.96 13.03 4.91
N ALA A 38 22.77 13.64 6.09
CA ALA A 38 23.85 13.85 7.03
C ALA A 38 24.37 12.51 7.58
N ALA A 39 23.46 11.59 7.93
CA ALA A 39 23.82 10.26 8.38
C ALA A 39 24.55 9.43 7.30
N ARG A 40 24.13 9.54 6.02
CA ARG A 40 24.78 8.84 4.89
C ARG A 40 26.22 9.29 4.70
N ARG A 41 26.50 10.60 4.82
CA ARG A 41 27.87 11.16 4.73
C ARG A 41 28.82 10.61 5.79
N LEU A 42 28.31 10.26 6.98
CA LEU A 42 29.11 9.66 8.05
C LEU A 42 29.37 8.17 7.82
N LEU A 43 28.37 7.44 7.31
CA LEU A 43 28.42 5.98 7.18
C LEU A 43 29.08 5.49 5.88
N GLU A 44 28.96 6.23 4.77
CA GLU A 44 29.54 5.82 3.47
C GLU A 44 31.06 5.60 3.54
N PRO A 45 31.88 6.55 4.07
CA PRO A 45 33.32 6.34 4.18
C PRO A 45 33.68 5.18 5.12
N ALA A 46 32.88 4.97 6.16
CA ALA A 46 33.09 3.91 7.14
C ALA A 46 32.81 2.51 6.56
N SER A 47 31.95 2.40 5.56
CA SER A 47 31.60 1.14 4.88
C SER A 47 32.73 0.57 4.01
N GLY A 48 33.66 1.41 3.54
CA GLY A 48 34.77 1.04 2.65
C GLY A 48 36.08 0.67 3.35
N THR A 49 36.16 0.78 4.68
CA THR A 49 37.32 0.32 5.44
C THR A 49 37.25 -1.20 5.58
N ALA A 50 38.39 -1.92 5.60
CA ALA A 50 38.40 -3.34 5.90
C ALA A 50 38.77 -3.53 7.39
N PRO A 51 37.95 -4.23 8.19
CA PRO A 51 36.58 -4.65 7.91
C PRO A 51 35.58 -3.63 8.47
N GLY A 52 34.91 -2.89 7.61
CA GLY A 52 33.83 -1.96 7.92
C GLY A 52 32.77 -2.75 8.67
N GLY A 53 32.59 -2.41 9.96
CA GLY A 53 31.94 -3.27 10.93
C GLY A 53 30.51 -3.63 10.52
N ALA A 54 30.05 -4.82 10.92
CA ALA A 54 28.66 -5.26 10.74
C ALA A 54 27.63 -4.19 11.17
N ARG A 55 27.96 -3.42 12.22
CA ARG A 55 27.17 -2.27 12.70
C ARG A 55 27.01 -1.16 11.66
N THR A 56 28.06 -0.80 10.91
CA THR A 56 27.99 0.25 9.88
C THR A 56 27.08 -0.18 8.73
N VAL A 57 27.18 -1.42 8.27
CA VAL A 57 26.31 -1.94 7.20
C VAL A 57 24.86 -2.01 7.68
N TYR A 58 24.64 -2.42 8.93
CA TYR A 58 23.32 -2.42 9.54
C TYR A 58 22.73 -1.00 9.67
N ASN A 59 23.50 -0.03 10.16
CA ASN A 59 23.06 1.36 10.27
C ASN A 59 22.79 1.99 8.89
N MET A 60 23.53 1.59 7.86
CA MET A 60 23.20 1.95 6.47
C MET A 60 21.88 1.34 6.01
N ALA A 61 21.57 0.10 6.37
CA ALA A 61 20.28 -0.50 6.05
C ALA A 61 19.12 0.17 6.80
N VAL A 62 19.31 0.53 8.08
CA VAL A 62 18.32 1.32 8.85
C VAL A 62 18.09 2.69 8.20
N LEU A 63 19.18 3.33 7.75
CA LEU A 63 19.12 4.60 7.04
C LEU A 63 18.39 4.47 5.70
N ASP A 64 18.71 3.44 4.92
CA ASP A 64 18.09 3.19 3.63
C ASP A 64 16.59 2.88 3.81
N ASP A 65 16.21 2.08 4.81
CA ASP A 65 14.81 1.85 5.19
C ASP A 65 14.09 3.15 5.59
N GLY A 66 14.68 3.95 6.48
CA GLY A 66 14.14 5.23 6.90
C GLY A 66 14.03 6.26 5.76
N ALA A 67 14.91 6.19 4.77
CA ALA A 67 14.88 7.01 3.56
C ALA A 67 13.92 6.47 2.48
N GLY A 68 13.34 5.28 2.66
CA GLY A 68 12.45 4.64 1.69
C GLY A 68 13.15 3.84 0.57
N MET A 69 14.46 3.62 0.70
CA MET A 69 15.31 2.85 -0.22
C MET A 69 15.32 1.37 0.18
N TYR A 70 14.16 0.72 0.15
CA TYR A 70 13.97 -0.63 0.70
C TYR A 70 14.76 -1.72 -0.05
N TYR A 71 14.92 -1.59 -1.37
CA TYR A 71 15.70 -2.54 -2.18
C TYR A 71 17.18 -2.52 -1.79
N GLU A 72 17.75 -1.33 -1.63
CA GLU A 72 19.12 -1.13 -1.16
C GLU A 72 19.28 -1.63 0.28
N ALA A 73 18.30 -1.36 1.15
CA ALA A 73 18.29 -1.88 2.51
C ALA A 73 18.28 -3.42 2.53
N ALA A 74 17.42 -4.05 1.74
CA ALA A 74 17.31 -5.51 1.63
C ALA A 74 18.59 -6.15 1.11
N ASP A 75 19.16 -5.63 0.01
CA ASP A 75 20.43 -6.13 -0.55
C ASP A 75 21.59 -6.00 0.45
N ARG A 76 21.66 -4.91 1.21
CA ARG A 76 22.66 -4.77 2.28
C ARG A 76 22.50 -5.81 3.39
N LEU A 77 21.25 -6.08 3.80
CA LEU A 77 20.96 -7.05 4.84
C LEU A 77 21.24 -8.49 4.37
N ASP A 78 20.90 -8.82 3.12
CA ASP A 78 21.22 -10.10 2.51
C ASP A 78 22.74 -10.33 2.45
N ARG A 79 23.50 -9.34 1.95
CA ARG A 79 24.97 -9.41 1.95
C ARG A 79 25.56 -9.52 3.36
N LEU A 80 24.95 -8.85 4.34
CA LEU A 80 25.37 -8.93 5.73
C LEU A 80 25.16 -10.35 6.29
N LEU A 81 24.01 -10.97 6.03
CA LEU A 81 23.69 -12.34 6.42
C LEU A 81 24.58 -13.38 5.72
N GLU A 82 24.79 -13.26 4.41
CA GLU A 82 25.68 -14.13 3.63
C GLU A 82 27.12 -14.10 4.12
N SER A 83 27.58 -12.94 4.59
CA SER A 83 28.94 -12.80 5.13
C SER A 83 29.16 -13.59 6.42
N GLY A 84 28.10 -14.13 7.04
CA GLY A 84 28.17 -14.92 8.27
C GLY A 84 28.70 -14.14 9.47
N ARG A 85 28.80 -12.81 9.36
CA ARG A 85 29.28 -11.90 10.40
C ARG A 85 28.22 -11.72 11.46
N ASN A 86 28.00 -12.75 12.25
CA ASN A 86 27.31 -12.63 13.52
C ASN A 86 28.23 -11.83 14.44
N ALA A 87 27.92 -10.57 14.65
CA ALA A 87 28.76 -9.70 15.48
C ALA A 87 28.49 -9.93 16.98
N GLY A 88 28.38 -11.20 17.38
CA GLY A 88 27.97 -11.62 18.73
C GLY A 88 28.97 -11.26 19.83
N ASP A 89 30.20 -10.87 19.48
CA ASP A 89 31.27 -10.62 20.45
C ASP A 89 31.71 -9.14 20.54
N ALA A 90 31.17 -8.25 19.69
CA ALA A 90 31.52 -6.82 19.69
C ALA A 90 30.40 -5.97 20.33
N PRO A 91 30.69 -5.13 21.35
CA PRO A 91 29.69 -4.26 21.97
C PRO A 91 28.96 -3.38 20.94
N GLY A 92 27.63 -3.42 20.93
CA GLY A 92 26.78 -2.59 20.07
C GLY A 92 26.62 -3.08 18.63
N ALA A 93 27.16 -4.24 18.28
CA ALA A 93 26.97 -4.81 16.96
C ALA A 93 25.66 -5.64 16.89
N PRO A 94 24.96 -5.62 15.75
CA PRO A 94 23.65 -6.26 15.63
C PRO A 94 23.78 -7.78 15.73
N GLY A 95 22.90 -8.40 16.51
CA GLY A 95 22.75 -9.85 16.52
C GLY A 95 22.05 -10.34 15.26
N LEU A 96 22.10 -11.66 15.03
CA LEU A 96 21.36 -12.29 13.92
C LEU A 96 19.86 -11.96 13.98
N ASP A 97 19.27 -12.00 15.19
CA ASP A 97 17.86 -11.65 15.40
C ASP A 97 17.57 -10.19 15.02
N ASP A 98 18.47 -9.24 15.31
CA ASP A 98 18.28 -7.82 14.95
C ASP A 98 18.29 -7.62 13.42
N ILE A 99 19.21 -8.30 12.74
CA ILE A 99 19.30 -8.28 11.27
C ILE A 99 18.04 -8.87 10.64
N LEU A 100 17.55 -10.00 11.17
CA LEU A 100 16.32 -10.65 10.69
C LEU A 100 15.08 -9.80 10.95
N VAL A 101 14.97 -9.15 12.11
CA VAL A 101 13.86 -8.22 12.39
C VAL A 101 13.89 -7.04 11.43
N LEU A 102 15.05 -6.40 11.22
CA LEU A 102 15.16 -5.29 10.29
C LEU A 102 14.86 -5.71 8.85
N ARG A 103 15.35 -6.87 8.41
CA ARG A 103 15.04 -7.42 7.08
C ARG A 103 13.55 -7.70 6.91
N GLY A 104 12.91 -8.25 7.94
CA GLY A 104 11.47 -8.42 7.95
C GLY A 104 10.73 -7.08 7.86
N LEU A 105 11.22 -6.06 8.56
CA LEU A 105 10.61 -4.72 8.54
C LEU A 105 10.74 -4.09 7.15
N VAL A 106 11.91 -4.18 6.54
CA VAL A 106 12.16 -3.72 5.16
C VAL A 106 11.24 -4.43 4.17
N HIS A 107 11.09 -5.75 4.25
CA HIS A 107 10.14 -6.47 3.41
C HIS A 107 8.68 -6.08 3.67
N ALA A 108 8.30 -5.83 4.92
CA ALA A 108 6.96 -5.34 5.25
C ALA A 108 6.72 -3.93 4.69
N HIS A 109 7.73 -3.05 4.78
CA HIS A 109 7.67 -1.72 4.17
C HIS A 109 7.63 -1.79 2.65
N GLU A 110 8.28 -2.77 2.01
CA GLU A 110 8.17 -3.06 0.57
C GLU A 110 6.76 -3.60 0.17
N GLY A 111 5.98 -4.06 1.15
CA GLY A 111 4.68 -4.71 0.95
C GLY A 111 4.74 -6.24 0.82
N ASN A 112 5.92 -6.85 0.94
CA ASN A 112 6.14 -8.28 0.91
C ASN A 112 5.96 -8.90 2.31
N HIS A 113 4.72 -8.96 2.78
CA HIS A 113 4.40 -9.41 4.14
C HIS A 113 4.67 -10.89 4.39
N GLU A 114 4.61 -11.76 3.38
CA GLU A 114 4.99 -13.17 3.49
C GLU A 114 6.49 -13.34 3.78
N SER A 115 7.35 -12.64 3.02
CA SER A 115 8.80 -12.64 3.28
C SER A 115 9.12 -12.01 4.64
N ALA A 116 8.38 -10.97 5.03
CA ALA A 116 8.52 -10.37 6.36
C ALA A 116 8.23 -11.38 7.48
N ILE A 117 7.12 -12.12 7.35
CA ILE A 117 6.73 -13.18 8.28
C ILE A 117 7.81 -14.27 8.38
N GLU A 118 8.38 -14.71 7.26
CA GLU A 118 9.47 -15.70 7.26
C GLU A 118 10.69 -15.17 8.03
N CYS A 119 11.03 -13.89 7.88
CA CYS A 119 12.13 -13.28 8.62
C CYS A 119 11.87 -13.27 10.14
N TYR A 120 10.66 -12.86 10.55
CA TYR A 120 10.31 -12.81 11.97
C TYR A 120 10.23 -14.20 12.60
N ASP A 121 9.70 -15.19 11.89
CA ASP A 121 9.59 -16.58 12.34
C ASP A 121 10.97 -17.23 12.55
N ARG A 122 11.96 -16.85 11.73
CA ARG A 122 13.35 -17.32 11.86
C ARG A 122 14.10 -16.73 13.06
N THR A 123 13.55 -15.75 13.77
CA THR A 123 14.22 -15.19 14.96
C THR A 123 14.15 -16.19 16.12
N THR A 124 15.28 -16.41 16.81
CA THR A 124 15.41 -17.50 17.80
C THR A 124 14.53 -17.32 19.05
N ARG A 125 13.85 -16.17 19.16
CA ARG A 125 13.20 -15.66 20.36
C ARG A 125 11.92 -14.90 20.07
N VAL A 126 11.11 -15.25 19.06
CA VAL A 126 9.86 -14.50 18.77
C VAL A 126 8.93 -14.35 20.00
N GLY A 127 9.00 -15.27 20.97
CA GLY A 127 8.28 -15.16 22.27
C GLY A 127 8.95 -14.29 23.35
N ASN A 128 10.20 -13.87 23.15
CA ASN A 128 11.01 -13.02 24.04
C ASN A 128 11.53 -11.75 23.32
N ARG A 129 10.99 -11.44 22.13
CA ARG A 129 11.25 -10.26 21.30
C ARG A 129 9.92 -9.57 20.99
N PRO A 130 9.47 -8.63 21.85
CA PRO A 130 8.18 -7.98 21.67
C PRO A 130 8.07 -7.15 20.39
N ASP A 131 9.18 -6.61 19.91
CA ASP A 131 9.32 -5.92 18.62
C ASP A 131 9.01 -6.84 17.44
N ALA A 132 9.69 -7.99 17.36
CA ALA A 132 9.45 -8.99 16.32
C ALA A 132 8.00 -9.49 16.34
N ALA A 133 7.46 -9.77 17.53
CA ALA A 133 6.07 -10.18 17.69
C ALA A 133 5.08 -9.11 17.21
N TYR A 134 5.37 -7.83 17.45
CA TYR A 134 4.55 -6.71 17.00
C TYR A 134 4.54 -6.61 15.47
N TYR A 135 5.72 -6.65 14.84
CA TYR A 135 5.82 -6.53 13.38
C TYR A 135 5.29 -7.75 12.63
N MET A 136 5.46 -8.95 13.21
CA MET A 136 4.82 -10.18 12.76
C MET A 136 3.29 -10.04 12.78
N ALA A 137 2.74 -9.53 13.89
CA ALA A 137 1.31 -9.30 14.02
C ALA A 137 0.78 -8.28 12.99
N ASP A 138 1.54 -7.20 12.74
CA ASP A 138 1.19 -6.19 11.73
C ASP A 138 1.20 -6.77 10.31
N SER A 139 2.21 -7.58 9.97
CA SER A 139 2.28 -8.26 8.67
C SER A 139 1.15 -9.26 8.49
N LEU A 140 0.81 -10.04 9.54
CA LEU A 140 -0.33 -10.95 9.53
C LEU A 140 -1.67 -10.22 9.40
N TYR A 141 -1.81 -9.08 10.08
CA TYR A 141 -2.99 -8.21 9.98
C TYR A 141 -3.19 -7.74 8.53
N ARG A 142 -2.12 -7.29 7.86
CA ARG A 142 -2.14 -6.83 6.46
C ARG A 142 -2.43 -7.95 5.47
N LEU A 143 -2.04 -9.17 5.81
CA LEU A 143 -2.43 -10.38 5.09
C LEU A 143 -3.82 -10.89 5.47
N GLY A 144 -4.61 -10.18 6.27
CA GLY A 144 -5.96 -10.59 6.66
C GLY A 144 -6.04 -11.75 7.66
N ARG A 145 -4.92 -12.17 8.24
CA ARG A 145 -4.83 -13.31 9.19
C ARG A 145 -5.08 -12.83 10.62
N TYR A 146 -6.29 -12.33 10.90
CA TYR A 146 -6.60 -11.61 12.16
C TYR A 146 -6.44 -12.39 13.46
N GLU A 147 -6.85 -13.65 13.53
CA GLU A 147 -6.66 -14.45 14.76
C GLU A 147 -5.19 -14.69 15.06
N GLU A 148 -4.40 -14.92 14.01
CA GLU A 148 -2.97 -15.08 14.15
C GLU A 148 -2.34 -13.75 14.56
N ALA A 149 -2.72 -12.64 13.90
CA ALA A 149 -2.30 -11.30 14.28
C ALA A 149 -2.66 -10.98 15.75
N ALA A 150 -3.88 -11.28 16.21
CA ALA A 150 -4.29 -11.10 17.60
C ALA A 150 -3.40 -11.92 18.56
N THR A 151 -3.12 -13.18 18.21
CA THR A 151 -2.22 -14.04 18.99
C THR A 151 -0.83 -13.42 19.13
N TRP A 152 -0.30 -12.84 18.05
CA TRP A 152 1.03 -12.21 18.04
C TRP A 152 1.05 -10.82 18.71
N TYR A 153 0.01 -10.01 18.55
CA TYR A 153 -0.14 -8.76 19.31
C TYR A 153 -0.21 -9.02 20.82
N GLY A 154 -0.82 -10.14 21.23
CA GLY A 154 -0.81 -10.58 22.64
C GLY A 154 0.59 -10.91 23.18
N ARG A 155 1.56 -11.20 22.29
CA ARG A 155 2.97 -11.46 22.64
C ARG A 155 3.85 -10.20 22.55
N ALA A 156 3.36 -9.13 21.95
CA ALA A 156 4.07 -7.86 21.76
C ALA A 156 4.01 -6.93 23.00
N GLY A 157 4.41 -7.46 24.17
CA GLY A 157 4.41 -6.71 25.42
C GLY A 157 5.34 -5.49 25.39
N GLY A 158 4.84 -4.31 25.79
CA GLY A 158 5.62 -3.06 25.82
C GLY A 158 5.26 -2.06 24.72
N PHE A 159 4.55 -2.50 23.68
CA PHE A 159 3.91 -1.59 22.72
C PHE A 159 2.58 -1.08 23.30
N ARG A 160 2.41 0.25 23.32
CA ARG A 160 1.27 0.91 24.00
C ARG A 160 -0.08 0.53 23.41
N ASP A 161 -0.14 0.27 22.11
CA ASP A 161 -1.35 -0.05 21.36
C ASP A 161 -1.53 -1.54 21.10
N ALA A 162 -0.55 -2.41 21.41
CA ALA A 162 -0.63 -3.84 21.12
C ALA A 162 -1.82 -4.54 21.80
N ALA A 163 -2.15 -4.18 23.05
CA ALA A 163 -3.32 -4.75 23.74
C ALA A 163 -4.63 -4.33 23.06
N LYS A 164 -4.73 -3.06 22.65
CA LYS A 164 -5.88 -2.55 21.90
C LYS A 164 -5.99 -3.26 20.55
N ARG A 165 -4.90 -3.34 19.78
CA ARG A 165 -4.85 -4.05 18.49
C ARG A 165 -5.23 -5.52 18.64
N ARG A 166 -4.72 -6.21 19.67
CA ARG A 166 -5.13 -7.59 19.98
C ARG A 166 -6.64 -7.67 20.18
N ASP A 167 -7.21 -6.81 21.02
CA ASP A 167 -8.63 -6.84 21.35
C ASP A 167 -9.50 -6.47 20.15
N ASP A 168 -9.06 -5.49 19.35
CA ASP A 168 -9.69 -5.10 18.10
C ASP A 168 -9.70 -6.29 17.11
N MET A 169 -8.60 -7.04 16.99
CA MET A 169 -8.49 -8.19 16.07
C MET A 169 -9.08 -9.49 16.64
N SER A 170 -9.19 -9.60 17.97
CA SER A 170 -9.69 -10.79 18.66
C SER A 170 -11.21 -10.89 18.45
N GLY A 171 -11.65 -11.95 17.77
CA GLY A 171 -13.07 -12.14 17.47
C GLY A 171 -13.52 -11.49 16.16
N MET A 172 -12.65 -10.76 15.43
CA MET A 172 -12.92 -10.36 14.04
C MET A 172 -13.14 -11.56 13.09
N ARG A 173 -12.88 -12.79 13.56
CA ARG A 173 -13.04 -14.04 12.81
C ARG A 173 -14.27 -14.88 13.18
N THR A 174 -15.13 -14.47 14.11
CA THR A 174 -16.28 -15.32 14.46
C THR A 174 -17.54 -15.02 13.67
N ASP A 175 -17.66 -13.86 13.01
CA ASP A 175 -18.77 -13.54 12.14
C ASP A 175 -18.26 -12.81 10.90
N VAL A 176 -18.49 -13.38 9.72
CA VAL A 176 -18.32 -12.65 8.45
C VAL A 176 -19.26 -11.45 8.52
N PRO A 177 -18.77 -10.20 8.43
CA PRO A 177 -19.65 -9.04 8.44
C PRO A 177 -20.77 -9.23 7.42
N ASP A 178 -22.05 -9.10 7.84
CA ASP A 178 -23.20 -9.28 6.93
C ASP A 178 -23.10 -8.40 5.67
N ARG A 179 -22.33 -7.32 5.73
CA ARG A 179 -22.03 -6.46 4.58
C ARG A 179 -21.19 -7.12 3.47
N LEU A 180 -20.40 -8.16 3.76
CA LEU A 180 -19.56 -8.87 2.79
C LEU A 180 -20.34 -9.77 1.83
N TRP A 181 -21.61 -10.08 2.12
CA TRP A 181 -22.39 -11.02 1.30
C TRP A 181 -22.57 -10.59 -0.15
N ILE A 182 -22.76 -9.28 -0.38
CA ILE A 182 -22.89 -8.73 -1.73
C ILE A 182 -21.55 -8.78 -2.48
N PRO A 183 -20.42 -8.28 -1.93
CA PRO A 183 -19.11 -8.43 -2.55
C PRO A 183 -18.71 -9.88 -2.83
N LEU A 184 -19.01 -10.82 -1.91
CA LEU A 184 -18.75 -12.25 -2.10
C LEU A 184 -19.53 -12.79 -3.31
N LEU A 185 -20.84 -12.51 -3.37
CA LEU A 185 -21.68 -12.95 -4.48
C LEU A 185 -21.28 -12.28 -5.81
N ALA A 186 -20.80 -11.03 -5.76
CA ALA A 186 -20.26 -10.35 -6.92
C ALA A 186 -19.01 -11.11 -7.43
N ALA A 187 -18.04 -11.38 -6.55
CA ALA A 187 -16.79 -12.06 -6.88
C ALA A 187 -16.95 -13.55 -7.27
N ASP A 188 -18.13 -14.17 -7.06
CA ASP A 188 -18.48 -15.54 -7.49
C ASP A 188 -18.70 -15.67 -9.02
N ALA A 189 -17.77 -15.15 -9.81
CA ALA A 189 -17.75 -15.27 -11.26
C ALA A 189 -16.67 -16.27 -11.70
N PRO A 190 -16.87 -17.03 -12.80
CA PRO A 190 -15.77 -17.78 -13.42
C PRO A 190 -14.62 -16.83 -13.78
N GLY A 191 -13.46 -17.02 -13.15
CA GLY A 191 -12.31 -16.12 -13.32
C GLY A 191 -12.32 -14.86 -12.46
N GLY A 192 -13.30 -14.68 -11.56
CA GLY A 192 -13.42 -13.52 -10.69
C GLY A 192 -14.00 -12.27 -11.39
N ILE A 193 -14.07 -11.17 -10.65
CA ILE A 193 -14.41 -9.85 -11.17
C ILE A 193 -13.14 -9.04 -11.38
N SER A 194 -13.03 -8.41 -12.54
CA SER A 194 -11.95 -7.46 -12.82
C SER A 194 -12.23 -6.08 -12.24
N SER A 195 -11.21 -5.49 -11.61
CA SER A 195 -11.16 -4.11 -11.08
C SER A 195 -12.09 -3.79 -9.90
N MET A 196 -11.59 -2.95 -9.00
CA MET A 196 -12.30 -2.40 -7.84
C MET A 196 -13.57 -1.63 -8.26
N PRO A 197 -13.57 -0.77 -9.33
CA PRO A 197 -14.78 -0.08 -9.76
C PRO A 197 -15.97 -1.01 -10.04
N ARG A 198 -15.75 -2.21 -10.62
CA ARG A 198 -16.85 -3.16 -10.87
C ARG A 198 -17.48 -3.65 -9.57
N ILE A 199 -16.67 -4.03 -8.58
CA ILE A 199 -17.19 -4.50 -7.29
C ILE A 199 -17.88 -3.36 -6.54
N GLN A 200 -17.31 -2.15 -6.55
CA GLN A 200 -17.91 -0.96 -5.95
C GLN A 200 -19.31 -0.70 -6.52
N TYR A 201 -19.46 -0.65 -7.85
CA TYR A 201 -20.76 -0.38 -8.47
C TYR A 201 -21.77 -1.52 -8.32
N ILE A 202 -21.35 -2.78 -8.44
CA ILE A 202 -22.24 -3.93 -8.20
C ILE A 202 -22.77 -3.88 -6.77
N THR A 203 -21.89 -3.60 -5.81
CA THR A 203 -22.25 -3.51 -4.40
C THR A 203 -23.21 -2.35 -4.15
N TYR A 204 -22.88 -1.17 -4.67
CA TYR A 204 -23.72 0.03 -4.56
C TYR A 204 -25.13 -0.16 -5.14
N LEU A 205 -25.25 -0.79 -6.31
CA LEU A 205 -26.54 -1.01 -6.99
C LEU A 205 -27.35 -2.15 -6.37
N SER A 206 -26.70 -3.07 -5.67
CA SER A 206 -27.34 -4.27 -5.12
C SER A 206 -27.71 -4.15 -3.65
N GLN A 207 -27.07 -3.26 -2.88
CA GLN A 207 -27.41 -3.03 -1.48
C GLN A 207 -28.84 -2.46 -1.32
N ALA A 208 -29.51 -2.81 -0.22
CA ALA A 208 -30.80 -2.23 0.15
C ALA A 208 -30.60 -1.00 1.07
N LYS A 209 -31.57 -0.07 1.10
CA LYS A 209 -31.54 1.24 1.80
C LYS A 209 -31.15 1.24 3.30
N LYS A 210 -30.96 0.07 3.94
CA LYS A 210 -30.80 -0.04 5.40
C LYS A 210 -29.44 -0.59 5.89
N ALA A 211 -28.42 -0.48 5.04
CA ALA A 211 -26.98 -0.52 5.35
C ALA A 211 -26.24 -1.81 4.96
N SER A 212 -25.32 -1.66 4.01
CA SER A 212 -24.08 -2.44 3.91
C SER A 212 -23.12 -1.64 3.02
N TYR A 213 -22.19 -0.92 3.65
CA TYR A 213 -21.24 0.07 3.09
C TYR A 213 -21.78 1.50 2.95
N ASP A 214 -21.00 2.45 3.46
CA ASP A 214 -21.22 3.87 3.29
C ASP A 214 -20.56 4.33 1.98
N PHE A 215 -21.35 4.96 1.12
CA PHE A 215 -20.95 5.44 -0.20
C PHE A 215 -21.11 6.97 -0.36
N GLY A 216 -21.41 7.70 0.72
CA GLY A 216 -21.71 9.15 0.66
C GLY A 216 -20.93 10.05 1.63
N THR A 217 -20.37 9.52 2.73
CA THR A 217 -19.76 10.44 3.73
C THR A 217 -18.35 10.95 3.39
N ALA A 218 -17.56 10.19 2.61
CA ALA A 218 -16.13 10.47 2.43
C ALA A 218 -15.71 10.83 0.99
N THR A 219 -16.49 10.42 -0.03
CA THR A 219 -16.09 10.54 -1.44
C THR A 219 -17.24 10.97 -2.34
N PRO A 220 -17.01 11.77 -3.40
CA PRO A 220 -18.07 12.11 -4.35
C PRO A 220 -18.48 10.89 -5.19
N GLY A 221 -19.70 10.39 -5.01
CA GLY A 221 -20.27 9.29 -5.78
C GLY A 221 -20.06 7.90 -5.15
N PRO A 222 -20.47 6.82 -5.84
CA PRO A 222 -20.58 5.47 -5.29
C PRO A 222 -19.23 4.76 -5.20
N TYR A 223 -18.37 5.26 -4.31
CA TYR A 223 -17.16 4.58 -3.83
C TYR A 223 -17.22 4.45 -2.30
N SER A 224 -16.83 3.29 -1.79
CA SER A 224 -16.75 3.03 -0.36
C SER A 224 -15.36 2.55 0.02
N GLU A 225 -14.68 3.32 0.87
CA GLU A 225 -13.37 2.95 1.44
C GLU A 225 -13.51 1.70 2.31
N ASP A 226 -14.59 1.61 3.10
CA ASP A 226 -14.92 0.46 3.93
C ASP A 226 -15.02 -0.82 3.10
N LEU A 227 -15.61 -0.76 1.90
CA LEU A 227 -15.71 -1.91 1.00
C LEU A 227 -14.35 -2.33 0.48
N ALA A 228 -13.53 -1.38 0.02
CA ALA A 228 -12.19 -1.66 -0.47
C ALA A 228 -11.32 -2.28 0.64
N LEU A 229 -11.40 -1.73 1.85
CA LEU A 229 -10.72 -2.24 3.03
C LEU A 229 -11.24 -3.62 3.43
N ASP A 230 -12.54 -3.84 3.48
CA ASP A 230 -13.11 -5.15 3.82
C ASP A 230 -12.64 -6.26 2.87
N ILE A 231 -12.60 -5.99 1.57
CA ILE A 231 -12.08 -6.96 0.58
C ILE A 231 -10.59 -7.21 0.81
N ALA A 232 -9.79 -6.15 0.96
CA ALA A 232 -8.35 -6.26 1.22
C ALA A 232 -8.07 -7.01 2.54
N ARG A 233 -8.95 -6.82 3.52
CA ARG A 233 -8.86 -7.39 4.86
C ARG A 233 -9.26 -8.87 4.92
N ASN A 234 -10.15 -9.35 4.07
CA ASN A 234 -10.66 -10.72 4.12
C ASN A 234 -10.01 -11.60 3.04
N THR A 235 -8.69 -11.71 3.07
CA THR A 235 -7.87 -12.49 2.10
C THR A 235 -8.14 -13.99 2.14
N ASP A 236 -8.68 -14.48 3.25
CA ASP A 236 -9.13 -15.86 3.39
C ASP A 236 -10.43 -16.11 2.62
N LEU A 237 -11.19 -15.07 2.26
CA LEU A 237 -12.42 -15.14 1.46
C LEU A 237 -12.18 -14.68 0.01
N PHE A 238 -11.42 -13.61 -0.17
CA PHE A 238 -11.08 -13.00 -1.45
C PHE A 238 -9.62 -13.25 -1.81
N LYS A 239 -9.38 -13.72 -3.02
CA LYS A 239 -8.07 -13.74 -3.65
C LYS A 239 -8.00 -12.59 -4.64
N VAL A 240 -7.05 -11.69 -4.43
CA VAL A 240 -6.78 -10.55 -5.32
C VAL A 240 -5.52 -10.85 -6.12
N ASP A 241 -5.70 -11.16 -7.40
CA ASP A 241 -4.60 -11.39 -8.33
C ASP A 241 -4.30 -10.08 -9.07
N ASN A 242 -3.06 -9.63 -9.03
CA ASN A 242 -2.57 -8.59 -9.92
C ASN A 242 -2.20 -9.27 -11.26
N GLU A 243 -2.89 -8.95 -12.35
CA GLU A 243 -2.43 -9.39 -13.67
C GLU A 243 -1.08 -8.70 -13.99
N ASP A 244 -0.18 -9.42 -14.68
CA ASP A 244 1.11 -8.93 -15.22
C ASP A 244 0.90 -7.82 -16.29
N GLY A 245 0.30 -6.71 -15.89
CA GLY A 245 0.28 -5.46 -16.64
C GLY A 245 1.53 -4.65 -16.36
N ASP A 246 1.79 -3.65 -17.22
CA ASP A 246 2.79 -2.62 -16.94
C ASP A 246 2.60 -2.06 -15.52
N ALA A 247 3.68 -1.85 -14.76
CA ALA A 247 3.65 -1.37 -13.37
C ALA A 247 2.86 -0.06 -13.20
N SER A 248 2.60 0.64 -14.30
CA SER A 248 1.78 1.85 -14.39
C SER A 248 0.26 1.60 -14.43
N SER A 249 -0.24 0.38 -14.53
CA SER A 249 -1.69 0.08 -14.60
C SER A 249 -2.02 -1.35 -14.15
N PRO A 250 -1.90 -1.65 -12.84
CA PRO A 250 -2.24 -2.96 -12.31
C PRO A 250 -3.73 -3.22 -12.54
N ARG A 251 -4.05 -4.39 -13.12
CA ARG A 251 -5.42 -4.88 -13.20
C ARG A 251 -5.59 -5.92 -12.11
N ARG A 252 -6.37 -5.59 -11.08
CA ARG A 252 -6.71 -6.55 -10.03
C ARG A 252 -7.90 -7.38 -10.45
N THR A 253 -7.80 -8.68 -10.25
CA THR A 253 -8.90 -9.62 -10.39
C THR A 253 -9.23 -10.19 -9.03
N TYR A 254 -10.48 -10.02 -8.62
CA TYR A 254 -11.00 -10.40 -7.32
C TYR A 254 -11.80 -11.69 -7.49
N SER A 255 -11.31 -12.77 -6.92
CA SER A 255 -11.93 -14.09 -6.99
C SER A 255 -12.16 -14.64 -5.59
N LEU A 256 -13.00 -15.68 -5.46
CA LEU A 256 -13.22 -16.34 -4.19
C LEU A 256 -12.21 -17.47 -3.96
N THR A 257 -11.68 -17.51 -2.74
CA THR A 257 -10.95 -18.67 -2.21
C THR A 257 -11.90 -19.86 -1.99
N SER A 258 -11.35 -21.02 -1.61
CA SER A 258 -12.16 -22.18 -1.19
C SER A 258 -13.09 -21.84 -0.02
N ARG A 259 -12.61 -21.07 0.96
CA ARG A 259 -13.39 -20.66 2.13
C ARG A 259 -14.47 -19.64 1.76
N GLY A 260 -14.16 -18.67 0.90
CA GLY A 260 -15.16 -17.73 0.36
C GLY A 260 -16.32 -18.44 -0.33
N ARG A 261 -16.04 -19.49 -1.11
CA ARG A 261 -17.09 -20.31 -1.77
C ARG A 261 -17.88 -21.17 -0.80
N GLU A 262 -17.22 -21.78 0.19
CA GLU A 262 -17.90 -22.54 1.25
C GLU A 262 -18.90 -21.64 1.98
N LEU A 263 -18.45 -20.45 2.35
CA LEU A 263 -19.25 -19.45 3.04
C LEU A 263 -20.42 -18.96 2.19
N LEU A 264 -20.20 -18.72 0.90
CA LEU A 264 -21.27 -18.39 -0.05
C LEU A 264 -22.28 -19.55 -0.19
N GLY A 265 -21.86 -20.80 0.01
CA GLY A 265 -22.77 -21.96 0.04
C GLY A 265 -23.75 -21.95 1.23
N ILE A 266 -23.42 -21.23 2.30
CA ILE A 266 -24.25 -21.05 3.51
C ILE A 266 -25.11 -19.77 3.39
N LEU A 267 -24.85 -18.95 2.37
CA LEU A 267 -25.43 -17.62 2.19
C LEU A 267 -26.95 -17.62 2.27
N ARG A 268 -27.48 -16.68 3.06
CA ARG A 268 -28.91 -16.37 3.15
C ARG A 268 -29.19 -14.93 2.73
N LEU A 269 -28.86 -14.59 1.48
CA LEU A 269 -29.37 -13.36 0.85
C LEU A 269 -30.83 -13.56 0.44
N ASP A 270 -31.61 -12.48 0.52
CA ASP A 270 -32.94 -12.48 -0.07
C ASP A 270 -32.84 -12.63 -1.61
N ALA A 271 -33.85 -13.29 -2.20
CA ALA A 271 -33.83 -13.63 -3.61
C ALA A 271 -33.76 -12.40 -4.53
N ASP A 272 -34.26 -11.25 -4.09
CA ASP A 272 -34.23 -10.01 -4.88
C ASP A 272 -32.83 -9.40 -4.90
N THR A 273 -32.16 -9.29 -3.75
CA THR A 273 -30.76 -8.85 -3.67
C THR A 273 -29.84 -9.77 -4.48
N ALA A 274 -30.00 -11.09 -4.36
CA ALA A 274 -29.22 -12.04 -5.15
C ALA A 274 -29.46 -11.89 -6.66
N ALA A 275 -30.71 -11.63 -7.07
CA ALA A 275 -31.05 -11.35 -8.47
C ALA A 275 -30.47 -10.01 -8.96
N ARG A 276 -30.45 -8.96 -8.11
CA ARG A 276 -29.79 -7.68 -8.41
C ARG A 276 -28.30 -7.85 -8.66
N VAL A 277 -27.59 -8.56 -7.77
CA VAL A 277 -26.15 -8.82 -7.95
C VAL A 277 -25.87 -9.53 -9.27
N ARG A 278 -26.63 -10.57 -9.60
CA ARG A 278 -26.48 -11.30 -10.87
C ARG A 278 -26.71 -10.40 -12.08
N ARG A 279 -27.78 -9.59 -12.08
CA ARG A 279 -28.06 -8.62 -13.16
C ARG A 279 -26.92 -7.62 -13.32
N CYS A 280 -26.44 -7.03 -12.22
CA CYS A 280 -25.34 -6.06 -12.25
C CYS A 280 -24.04 -6.69 -12.74
N ARG A 281 -23.77 -7.95 -12.38
CA ARG A 281 -22.56 -8.67 -12.82
C ARG A 281 -22.50 -8.84 -14.34
N ASP A 282 -23.65 -9.05 -14.98
CA ASP A 282 -23.76 -9.25 -16.43
C ASP A 282 -23.68 -7.92 -17.23
N MET A 283 -23.69 -6.76 -16.56
CA MET A 283 -23.58 -5.44 -17.20
C MET A 283 -22.11 -5.07 -17.54
N ASP A 284 -21.91 -4.29 -18.61
CA ASP A 284 -20.61 -3.65 -18.87
C ASP A 284 -20.31 -2.61 -17.78
N VAL A 285 -19.04 -2.43 -17.46
CA VAL A 285 -18.59 -1.51 -16.41
C VAL A 285 -19.01 -0.06 -16.67
N LEU A 286 -19.16 0.35 -17.94
CA LEU A 286 -19.62 1.68 -18.31
C LEU A 286 -21.10 1.86 -17.97
N ASP A 287 -21.93 0.85 -18.23
CA ASP A 287 -23.36 0.88 -17.88
C ASP A 287 -23.57 0.82 -16.37
N LEU A 288 -22.74 0.05 -15.65
CA LEU A 288 -22.70 0.04 -14.19
C LEU A 288 -22.38 1.44 -13.64
N ALA A 289 -21.31 2.06 -14.13
CA ALA A 289 -20.92 3.41 -13.72
C ALA A 289 -22.05 4.42 -14.01
N ARG A 290 -22.58 4.41 -15.24
CA ARG A 290 -23.67 5.31 -15.64
C ARG A 290 -24.90 5.16 -14.76
N THR A 291 -25.31 3.93 -14.46
CA THR A 291 -26.48 3.65 -13.62
C THR A 291 -26.23 4.05 -12.17
N ALA A 292 -25.07 3.69 -11.61
CA ALA A 292 -24.71 4.01 -10.24
C ALA A 292 -24.64 5.51 -10.00
N HIS A 293 -23.98 6.25 -10.89
CA HIS A 293 -23.92 7.71 -10.79
C HIS A 293 -25.27 8.37 -11.09
N ALA A 294 -26.11 7.84 -11.98
CA ALA A 294 -27.46 8.38 -12.17
C ALA A 294 -28.39 8.19 -10.95
N MET A 295 -28.11 7.20 -10.09
CA MET A 295 -28.84 6.95 -8.84
C MET A 295 -28.24 7.69 -7.62
N SER A 296 -27.02 8.22 -7.75
CA SER A 296 -26.35 8.95 -6.68
C SER A 296 -26.96 10.34 -6.55
N ASP A 297 -27.43 10.68 -5.35
CA ASP A 297 -27.89 12.04 -5.04
C ASP A 297 -26.72 13.02 -4.86
N GLU A 298 -25.49 12.50 -4.78
CA GLU A 298 -24.27 13.27 -4.52
C GLU A 298 -23.38 13.33 -5.76
N HIS A 299 -23.18 14.54 -6.27
CA HIS A 299 -22.22 14.83 -7.34
C HIS A 299 -21.29 15.97 -6.93
N PRO A 300 -19.99 15.85 -7.23
CA PRO A 300 -19.06 16.91 -6.93
C PRO A 300 -19.42 18.17 -7.73
N ASN A 301 -19.36 19.33 -7.08
CA ASN A 301 -19.55 20.61 -7.76
C ASN A 301 -18.45 20.77 -8.83
N PRO A 302 -18.79 20.97 -10.12
CA PRO A 302 -17.79 21.03 -11.19
C PRO A 302 -16.71 22.09 -11.00
N GLY A 303 -17.09 23.24 -10.42
CA GLY A 303 -16.17 24.35 -10.13
C GLY A 303 -15.18 24.01 -9.02
N SER A 304 -15.65 23.42 -7.91
CA SER A 304 -14.77 22.97 -6.83
C SER A 304 -13.83 21.86 -7.29
N LEU A 305 -14.37 20.87 -8.01
CA LEU A 305 -13.61 19.74 -8.52
C LEU A 305 -12.48 20.21 -9.46
N THR A 306 -12.79 21.12 -10.39
CA THR A 306 -11.78 21.67 -11.32
C THR A 306 -10.70 22.47 -10.58
N ARG A 307 -11.06 23.17 -9.50
CA ARG A 307 -10.11 23.90 -8.66
C ARG A 307 -9.19 22.94 -7.90
N GLU A 308 -9.75 21.92 -7.25
CA GLU A 308 -8.98 20.90 -6.51
C GLU A 308 -8.01 20.15 -7.41
N ILE A 309 -8.45 19.74 -8.62
CA ILE A 309 -7.57 19.10 -9.59
C ILE A 309 -6.42 20.04 -10.02
N ARG A 310 -6.66 21.35 -10.14
CA ARG A 310 -5.61 22.33 -10.45
C ARG A 310 -4.58 22.44 -9.32
N GLU A 311 -5.05 22.46 -8.07
CA GLU A 311 -4.19 22.48 -6.87
C GLU A 311 -3.31 21.23 -6.79
N ILE A 312 -3.88 20.04 -7.05
CA ILE A 312 -3.16 18.76 -7.13
C ILE A 312 -2.05 18.80 -8.19
N ILE A 313 -2.37 19.27 -9.41
CA ILE A 313 -1.38 19.34 -10.51
C ILE A 313 -0.24 20.31 -10.17
N ALA A 314 -0.54 21.41 -9.48
CA ALA A 314 0.48 22.37 -9.06
C ALA A 314 1.38 21.78 -7.96
N SER A 315 0.80 21.08 -6.99
CA SER A 315 1.53 20.43 -5.89
C SER A 315 2.40 19.27 -6.36
N ALA A 316 1.89 18.42 -7.27
CA ALA A 316 2.61 17.24 -7.74
C ALA A 316 3.65 17.54 -8.84
N GLY A 317 3.72 18.78 -9.34
CA GLY A 317 4.67 19.21 -10.37
C GLY A 317 6.02 19.70 -9.82
N ASP A 318 6.18 19.75 -8.49
CA ASP A 318 7.43 20.06 -7.82
C ASP A 318 8.24 18.77 -7.64
N GLU A 319 9.00 18.37 -8.68
CA GLU A 319 9.78 17.13 -8.71
C GLU A 319 10.86 17.07 -7.62
N ASP A 320 11.31 18.22 -7.11
CA ASP A 320 12.33 18.33 -6.06
C ASP A 320 11.76 18.09 -4.64
N ALA A 321 10.43 18.14 -4.47
CA ALA A 321 9.80 18.02 -3.15
C ALA A 321 9.60 16.56 -2.70
N TYR A 322 9.42 15.60 -3.62
CA TYR A 322 9.09 14.21 -3.29
C TYR A 322 9.54 13.21 -4.37
N PRO A 323 10.77 12.68 -4.31
CA PRO A 323 11.17 11.55 -5.16
C PRO A 323 10.49 10.27 -4.63
N GLY A 324 9.37 9.83 -5.22
CA GLY A 324 8.63 8.68 -4.69
C GLY A 324 7.57 8.04 -5.59
N TYR A 325 7.25 6.79 -5.25
CA TYR A 325 6.27 5.90 -5.90
C TYR A 325 4.89 6.57 -6.13
N GLY A 326 4.32 6.41 -7.32
CA GLY A 326 2.90 6.75 -7.60
C GLY A 326 2.59 8.19 -8.05
N TYR A 327 3.49 9.17 -7.88
CA TYR A 327 3.22 10.57 -8.27
C TYR A 327 3.03 10.77 -9.79
N GLY A 328 3.69 9.96 -10.61
CA GLY A 328 3.45 9.93 -12.05
C GLY A 328 1.98 9.58 -12.38
N LEU A 329 1.38 8.65 -11.63
CA LEU A 329 -0.03 8.28 -11.77
C LEU A 329 -0.97 9.37 -11.26
N VAL A 330 -0.61 10.06 -10.17
CA VAL A 330 -1.34 11.23 -9.68
C VAL A 330 -1.43 12.31 -10.76
N LEU A 331 -0.30 12.69 -11.35
CA LEU A 331 -0.27 13.69 -12.43
C LEU A 331 -1.05 13.23 -13.66
N MET A 332 -0.90 11.97 -14.07
CA MET A 332 -1.63 11.39 -15.20
C MET A 332 -3.14 11.41 -14.98
N GLY A 333 -3.62 10.90 -13.85
CA GLY A 333 -5.03 10.85 -13.49
C GLY A 333 -5.65 12.25 -13.37
N ALA A 334 -4.98 13.16 -12.64
CA ALA A 334 -5.46 14.53 -12.46
C ALA A 334 -5.51 15.32 -13.78
N ARG A 335 -4.47 15.24 -14.63
CA ARG A 335 -4.46 15.92 -15.94
C ARG A 335 -5.53 15.36 -16.87
N HIS A 336 -5.72 14.05 -16.85
CA HIS A 336 -6.75 13.39 -17.67
C HIS A 336 -8.16 13.81 -17.22
N ALA A 337 -8.46 13.74 -15.92
CA ALA A 337 -9.72 14.20 -15.36
C ALA A 337 -10.00 15.68 -15.71
N ARG A 338 -9.01 16.57 -15.53
CA ARG A 338 -9.12 17.98 -15.91
C ARG A 338 -9.50 18.15 -17.38
N ARG A 339 -8.87 17.38 -18.27
CA ARG A 339 -9.11 17.44 -19.71
C ARG A 339 -10.53 16.99 -20.05
N VAL A 340 -10.97 15.86 -19.51
CA VAL A 340 -12.34 15.36 -19.73
C VAL A 340 -13.37 16.38 -19.26
N LEU A 341 -13.19 16.95 -18.07
CA LEU A 341 -14.08 17.99 -17.52
C LEU A 341 -14.12 19.26 -18.38
N SER A 342 -13.01 19.65 -19.02
CA SER A 342 -12.98 20.84 -19.88
C SER A 342 -13.62 20.66 -21.25
N GLU A 343 -13.72 19.43 -21.74
CA GLU A 343 -14.33 19.10 -23.05
C GLU A 343 -15.80 18.63 -22.88
N MET A 344 -16.32 18.64 -21.66
CA MET A 344 -17.70 18.27 -21.35
C MET A 344 -18.73 19.33 -21.81
N PRO A 345 -19.87 18.92 -22.41
CA PRO A 345 -20.94 19.85 -22.77
C PRO A 345 -21.56 20.58 -21.56
N GLU A 346 -21.76 21.90 -21.67
CA GLU A 346 -22.31 22.74 -20.60
C GLU A 346 -23.81 22.48 -20.37
N ASP A 347 -24.59 22.27 -21.44
CA ASP A 347 -26.05 22.24 -21.42
C ASP A 347 -26.64 20.82 -21.37
N SER A 348 -26.65 20.24 -20.17
CA SER A 348 -27.63 19.26 -19.64
C SER A 348 -27.02 18.51 -18.45
N MET A 349 -27.86 18.06 -17.50
CA MET A 349 -27.50 17.07 -16.47
C MET A 349 -27.98 15.70 -16.96
N ASP A 350 -27.25 15.10 -17.91
CA ASP A 350 -27.49 13.72 -18.29
C ASP A 350 -26.73 12.73 -17.38
N ALA A 351 -27.09 11.46 -17.46
CA ALA A 351 -26.45 10.39 -16.69
C ALA A 351 -24.94 10.27 -16.97
N ASP A 352 -24.50 10.67 -18.17
CA ASP A 352 -23.10 10.60 -18.60
C ASP A 352 -22.25 11.68 -17.94
N LYS A 353 -22.79 12.90 -17.79
CA LYS A 353 -22.17 13.98 -17.01
C LYS A 353 -22.04 13.63 -15.54
N SER A 354 -23.08 13.02 -14.98
CA SER A 354 -23.08 12.54 -13.60
C SER A 354 -21.98 11.49 -13.38
N ALA A 355 -21.82 10.55 -14.31
CA ALA A 355 -20.76 9.55 -14.27
C ALA A 355 -19.36 10.15 -14.41
N VAL A 356 -19.15 11.09 -15.34
CA VAL A 356 -17.84 11.75 -15.53
C VAL A 356 -17.45 12.56 -14.30
N LEU A 357 -18.40 13.32 -13.73
CA LEU A 357 -18.16 14.11 -12.52
C LEU A 357 -17.82 13.21 -11.34
N GLY A 358 -18.61 12.16 -11.10
CA GLY A 358 -18.37 11.24 -9.99
C GLY A 358 -17.07 10.44 -10.13
N ILE A 359 -16.77 9.89 -11.32
CA ILE A 359 -15.48 9.20 -11.55
C ILE A 359 -14.30 10.17 -11.35
N SER A 360 -14.40 11.40 -11.87
CA SER A 360 -13.35 12.41 -11.68
C SER A 360 -13.21 12.83 -10.22
N GLY A 361 -14.32 12.84 -9.46
CA GLY A 361 -14.34 13.05 -8.02
C GLY A 361 -13.57 11.97 -7.26
N ILE A 362 -13.83 10.70 -7.56
CA ILE A 362 -13.11 9.56 -6.98
C ILE A 362 -11.61 9.62 -7.31
N ILE A 363 -11.23 9.93 -8.55
CA ILE A 363 -9.83 10.12 -8.96
C ILE A 363 -9.18 11.25 -8.13
N THR A 364 -9.87 12.38 -7.99
CA THR A 364 -9.37 13.53 -7.22
C THR A 364 -9.16 13.17 -5.76
N TYR A 365 -10.11 12.46 -5.15
CA TYR A 365 -10.01 11.94 -3.80
C TYR A 365 -8.79 11.03 -3.64
N LYS A 366 -8.59 10.05 -4.53
CA LYS A 366 -7.44 9.12 -4.47
C LYS A 366 -6.11 9.82 -4.70
N CYS A 367 -6.05 10.82 -5.58
CA CYS A 367 -4.87 11.68 -5.73
C CYS A 367 -4.52 12.41 -4.43
N LEU A 368 -5.52 12.97 -3.73
CA LEU A 368 -5.30 13.63 -2.44
C LEU A 368 -4.85 12.65 -1.36
N GLU A 369 -5.39 11.43 -1.38
CA GLU A 369 -5.02 10.37 -0.45
C GLU A 369 -3.55 9.98 -0.62
N ILE A 370 -3.06 9.86 -1.87
CA ILE A 370 -1.64 9.62 -2.17
C ILE A 370 -0.77 10.81 -1.73
N ILE A 371 -1.16 12.04 -2.06
CA ILE A 371 -0.39 13.26 -1.69
C ILE A 371 -0.29 13.43 -0.17
N ARG A 372 -1.34 13.05 0.56
CA ARG A 372 -1.39 13.13 2.03
C ARG A 372 -0.82 11.90 2.72
N HIS A 373 -0.47 10.87 1.97
CA HIS A 373 0.09 9.65 2.53
C HIS A 373 1.41 10.00 3.24
N PRO A 374 1.63 9.53 4.49
CA PRO A 374 2.80 9.93 5.27
C PRO A 374 4.12 9.65 4.53
N CYS A 375 5.05 10.61 4.64
CA CYS A 375 6.45 10.40 4.28
C CYS A 375 7.10 9.42 5.27
N CYS A 376 8.16 8.75 4.81
CA CYS A 376 8.78 7.55 5.36
C CYS A 376 8.71 7.36 6.90
N PRO A 377 8.46 6.11 7.37
CA PRO A 377 8.27 4.89 6.58
C PRO A 377 6.92 4.85 5.86
N ILE A 378 6.94 4.50 4.57
CA ILE A 378 5.75 4.44 3.71
C ILE A 378 5.18 3.02 3.78
N ASP A 379 3.92 2.91 4.18
CA ASP A 379 3.14 1.69 4.07
C ASP A 379 2.87 1.33 2.60
N HIS A 380 3.72 0.50 1.97
CA HIS A 380 3.58 0.19 0.54
C HIS A 380 2.34 -0.61 0.22
N TYR A 381 1.84 -1.43 1.14
CA TYR A 381 0.62 -2.19 0.90
C TYR A 381 -0.58 -1.24 0.73
N GLU A 382 -0.73 -0.31 1.68
CA GLU A 382 -1.81 0.67 1.62
C GLU A 382 -1.62 1.64 0.44
N ALA A 383 -0.38 2.11 0.22
CA ALA A 383 -0.06 2.94 -0.94
C ALA A 383 -0.36 2.22 -2.28
N GLN A 384 0.02 0.95 -2.44
CA GLN A 384 -0.28 0.16 -3.64
C GLN A 384 -1.77 -0.06 -3.84
N ARG A 385 -2.53 -0.27 -2.75
CA ARG A 385 -3.99 -0.38 -2.83
C ARG A 385 -4.61 0.92 -3.36
N ILE A 386 -4.21 2.07 -2.82
CA ILE A 386 -4.70 3.40 -3.25
C ILE A 386 -4.28 3.70 -4.69
N ILE A 387 -3.02 3.40 -5.05
CA ILE A 387 -2.50 3.55 -6.41
C ILE A 387 -3.25 2.66 -7.40
N GLY A 388 -3.54 1.41 -7.01
CA GLY A 388 -4.33 0.48 -7.81
C GLY A 388 -5.75 1.00 -8.05
N ASP A 389 -6.40 1.55 -7.02
CA ASP A 389 -7.72 2.17 -7.14
C ASP A 389 -7.66 3.36 -8.12
N LEU A 390 -6.67 4.26 -7.96
CA LEU A 390 -6.47 5.40 -8.85
C LEU A 390 -6.28 4.95 -10.31
N ALA A 391 -5.45 3.94 -10.56
CA ALA A 391 -5.18 3.42 -11.90
C ALA A 391 -6.42 2.81 -12.57
N GLU A 392 -7.23 2.06 -11.80
CA GLU A 392 -8.45 1.43 -12.30
C GLU A 392 -9.56 2.46 -12.57
N TYR A 393 -9.73 3.47 -11.70
CA TYR A 393 -10.67 4.57 -11.95
C TYR A 393 -10.20 5.48 -13.09
N GLY A 394 -8.90 5.74 -13.24
CA GLY A 394 -8.34 6.45 -14.39
C GLY A 394 -8.57 5.70 -15.71
N SER A 395 -8.36 4.38 -15.71
CA SER A 395 -8.66 3.51 -16.84
C SER A 395 -10.16 3.50 -17.20
N LEU A 396 -11.02 3.49 -16.18
CA LEU A 396 -12.46 3.59 -16.36
C LEU A 396 -12.84 4.92 -17.00
N LEU A 397 -12.33 6.06 -16.49
CA LEU A 397 -12.59 7.38 -17.06
C LEU A 397 -12.15 7.46 -18.52
N LEU A 398 -10.97 6.91 -18.83
CA LEU A 398 -10.46 6.85 -20.20
C LEU A 398 -11.39 6.06 -21.12
N LYS A 399 -11.83 4.86 -20.69
CA LYS A 399 -12.77 4.04 -21.45
C LYS A 399 -14.10 4.77 -21.63
N TYR A 400 -14.62 5.40 -20.57
CA TYR A 400 -15.88 6.14 -20.58
C TYR A 400 -15.84 7.33 -21.55
N ALA A 401 -14.80 8.16 -21.46
CA ALA A 401 -14.63 9.34 -22.31
C ALA A 401 -14.43 8.99 -23.79
N LYS A 402 -13.74 7.88 -24.10
CA LYS A 402 -13.57 7.37 -25.47
C LYS A 402 -14.90 6.87 -26.04
N THR A 403 -15.61 6.01 -25.31
CA THR A 403 -16.87 5.42 -25.78
C THR A 403 -17.94 6.49 -26.04
N ASN A 404 -18.04 7.48 -25.15
CA ASN A 404 -19.01 8.57 -25.25
C ASN A 404 -18.52 9.76 -26.09
N LYS A 405 -17.34 9.65 -26.73
CA LYS A 405 -16.74 10.70 -27.60
C LYS A 405 -16.64 12.08 -26.92
N ILE A 406 -16.38 12.10 -25.62
CA ILE A 406 -16.23 13.33 -24.83
C ILE A 406 -14.89 14.01 -25.17
N VAL A 407 -13.83 13.22 -25.28
CA VAL A 407 -12.48 13.72 -25.58
C VAL A 407 -11.91 13.05 -26.81
N THR A 408 -11.25 13.84 -27.66
CA THR A 408 -10.47 13.29 -28.78
C THR A 408 -9.04 12.98 -28.35
N TYR A 409 -8.66 11.71 -28.41
CA TYR A 409 -7.31 11.27 -28.05
C TYR A 409 -6.41 11.19 -29.29
N PRO A 410 -5.15 11.66 -29.23
CA PRO A 410 -4.19 11.47 -30.31
C PRO A 410 -3.96 9.98 -30.57
N ALA A 411 -3.68 9.62 -31.83
CA ALA A 411 -3.63 8.24 -32.31
C ALA A 411 -2.66 7.31 -31.53
N ILE A 412 -1.67 7.88 -30.83
CA ILE A 412 -0.72 7.14 -29.98
C ILE A 412 -1.42 6.40 -28.82
N LEU A 413 -2.56 6.92 -28.33
CA LEU A 413 -3.34 6.32 -27.26
C LEU A 413 -4.40 5.31 -27.75
N ASN A 414 -4.49 5.08 -29.06
CA ASN A 414 -5.25 3.95 -29.60
C ASN A 414 -4.35 2.74 -29.50
N ALA A 415 -4.78 1.73 -28.73
CA ALA A 415 -4.02 0.51 -28.50
C ALA A 415 -3.41 0.03 -29.82
N VAL A 416 -2.07 -0.06 -29.85
CA VAL A 416 -1.34 -0.74 -30.90
C VAL A 416 -2.02 -2.09 -31.07
N LYS A 417 -2.72 -2.29 -32.20
CA LYS A 417 -3.23 -3.60 -32.56
C LYS A 417 -2.01 -4.51 -32.56
N ARG A 418 -1.86 -5.36 -31.54
CA ARG A 418 -0.90 -6.45 -31.58
C ARG A 418 -1.34 -7.31 -32.76
N THR A 419 -0.68 -7.13 -33.89
CA THR A 419 -0.77 -8.04 -35.02
C THR A 419 -0.26 -9.38 -34.51
N PRO A 420 -1.03 -10.49 -34.65
CA PRO A 420 -0.54 -11.80 -34.28
C PRO A 420 0.65 -12.13 -35.18
N SER A 421 1.83 -12.28 -34.58
CA SER A 421 3.02 -12.86 -35.21
C SER A 421 3.02 -14.36 -35.05
#